data_AF-A0A8T6GL39-F1
#
_entry.id   AF-A0A8T6GL39-F1
#
_cell.length_a   1.000
_cell.length_b   1.000
_cell.length_c   1.000
_cell.angle_alpha   90.00
_cell.angle_beta   90.00
_cell.angle_gamma   90.00
#
_symmetry.space_group_name_H-M   'P 1'
#
loop_
_entity.id
_entity.type
_entity.pdbx_description
1 polymer ?
#
loop_
_entity_poly.entity_id
_entity_poly.type
_entity_poly.pdbx_seq_one_letter_code
_entity_poly.pdbx_strand_id
1 'polypeptide(L)'
;MQLSRLTLYALAMVGGLGMTLMIASASIGVVFGADLDAEATHGLGLLLVAGLFLMVLAIGFWLGWVRPFQRFDDINIPAEAEHH
;
A
#
# COMPACT_ATOMS: atom_id res chain seq x y z
N MET A 1 -15.52 -10.42 -11.21
CA MET A 1 -15.08 -9.43 -12.22
C MET A 1 -13.60 -9.20 -12.01
N GLN A 2 -12.75 -9.53 -12.98
CA GLN A 2 -11.30 -9.31 -12.84
C GLN A 2 -10.97 -7.83 -13.01
N LEU A 3 -10.10 -7.27 -12.17
CA LEU A 3 -9.58 -5.92 -12.36
C LEU A 3 -8.76 -5.87 -13.64
N SER A 4 -8.82 -4.74 -14.35
CA SER A 4 -7.91 -4.52 -15.47
C SER A 4 -6.46 -4.49 -14.96
N ARG A 5 -5.51 -4.92 -15.80
CA ARG A 5 -4.07 -4.84 -15.47
C ARG A 5 -3.66 -3.41 -15.11
N LEU A 6 -4.21 -2.42 -15.82
CA LEU A 6 -3.99 -1.01 -15.53
C LEU A 6 -4.44 -0.63 -14.13
N THR A 7 -5.62 -1.09 -13.68
CA THR A 7 -6.13 -0.82 -12.34
C THR A 7 -5.25 -1.43 -11.27
N LEU A 8 -4.74 -2.65 -11.48
CA LEU A 8 -3.81 -3.29 -10.56
C LEU A 8 -2.50 -2.51 -10.45
N TYR A 9 -1.94 -2.05 -11.57
CA TYR A 9 -0.74 -1.22 -11.56
C TYR A 9 -0.97 0.12 -10.89
N ALA A 10 -2.10 0.78 -11.15
CA ALA A 10 -2.45 2.04 -10.47
C ALA A 10 -2.54 1.85 -8.96
N LEU A 11 -3.15 0.75 -8.51
CA LEU A 11 -3.28 0.44 -7.09
C LEU A 11 -1.92 0.14 -6.44
N ALA A 12 -1.04 -0.60 -7.14
CA ALA A 12 0.32 -0.86 -6.70
C ALA A 12 1.14 0.44 -6.63
N MET A 13 0.98 1.36 -7.58
CA MET A 13 1.63 2.68 -7.57
C MET A 13 1.16 3.53 -6.40
N VAL A 14 -0.15 3.57 -6.11
CA VAL A 14 -0.68 4.32 -4.96
C VAL A 14 -0.18 3.73 -3.63
N GLY A 15 -0.21 2.41 -3.48
CA GLY A 15 0.31 1.75 -2.28
C GLY A 15 1.82 1.95 -2.11
N GLY A 16 2.57 1.82 -3.19
CA GLY A 16 4.03 2.04 -3.24
C GLY A 16 4.42 3.49 -2.95
N LEU A 17 3.65 4.46 -3.45
CA LEU A 17 3.82 5.87 -3.14
C LEU A 17 3.59 6.12 -1.64
N GLY A 18 2.52 5.55 -1.07
CA GLY A 18 2.25 5.63 0.36
C GLY A 18 3.43 5.14 1.21
N MET A 19 4.00 3.99 0.88
CA MET A 19 5.20 3.47 1.53
C MET A 19 6.41 4.41 1.38
N THR A 20 6.65 4.90 0.16
CA THR A 20 7.75 5.83 -0.11
C THR A 20 7.65 7.10 0.74
N LEU A 21 6.46 7.69 0.83
CA LEU A 21 6.21 8.89 1.65
C LEU A 21 6.48 8.63 3.13
N MET A 22 6.06 7.48 3.65
CA MET A 22 6.32 7.12 5.05
C MET A 22 7.81 6.98 5.33
N ILE A 23 8.54 6.27 4.47
CA ILE A 23 9.99 6.06 4.64
C ILE A 23 10.74 7.39 4.52
N ALA A 24 10.39 8.21 3.54
CA ALA A 24 11.00 9.53 3.36
C ALA A 24 10.74 10.44 4.58
N SER A 25 9.49 10.50 5.06
CA SER A 25 9.13 11.29 6.24
C SER A 25 9.90 10.85 7.49
N ALA A 26 9.93 9.54 7.77
CA ALA A 26 10.66 8.98 8.90
C ALA A 26 12.17 9.25 8.78
N SER A 27 12.74 9.11 7.58
CA SER A 27 14.16 9.37 7.34
C SER A 27 14.52 10.83 7.60
N ILE A 28 13.71 11.78 7.13
CA ILE A 28 13.92 13.21 7.38
C ILE A 28 13.83 13.51 8.88
N GLY A 29 12.84 12.96 9.57
CA GLY A 29 12.69 13.13 11.02
C GLY A 29 13.87 12.58 11.82
N VAL A 30 14.44 11.44 11.40
CA VAL A 30 15.63 10.86 12.05
C VAL A 30 16.89 11.71 11.81
N VAL A 31 17.08 12.22 10.59
CA VAL A 31 18.30 12.94 10.21
C VAL A 31 18.31 14.38 10.72
N PHE A 32 17.17 15.08 10.62
CA PHE A 32 17.08 16.52 10.86
C PHE A 32 16.24 16.90 12.08
N GLY A 33 15.73 15.93 12.84
CA GLY A 33 14.70 16.17 13.86
C GLY A 33 15.02 17.23 14.91
N ALA A 34 16.30 17.48 15.23
CA ALA A 34 16.71 18.52 16.17
C ALA A 34 16.66 19.95 15.59
N ASP A 35 16.75 20.07 14.27
CA ASP A 35 16.80 21.35 13.55
C ASP A 35 15.45 21.75 12.94
N LEU A 36 14.44 20.87 13.02
CA LEU A 36 13.11 21.13 12.51
C LEU A 36 12.31 22.01 13.48
N ASP A 37 11.63 23.00 12.92
CA ASP A 37 10.64 23.76 13.67
C ASP A 37 9.33 22.96 13.87
N ALA A 38 8.42 23.54 14.65
CA ALA A 38 7.15 22.90 14.96
C ALA A 38 6.28 22.70 13.70
N GLU A 39 6.35 23.61 12.73
CA GLU A 39 5.55 23.52 11.50
C GLU A 39 6.02 22.35 10.63
N ALA A 40 7.32 22.26 10.37
CA ALA A 40 7.92 21.18 9.60
C ALA A 40 7.70 19.81 10.27
N THR A 41 7.79 19.75 11.59
CA THR A 41 7.53 18.52 12.36
C THR A 41 6.08 18.04 12.18
N HIS A 42 5.09 18.94 12.27
CA HIS A 42 3.70 18.59 12.00
C HIS A 42 3.49 18.17 10.54
N GLY A 43 4.12 18.86 9.59
CA GLY A 43 4.06 18.53 8.17
C GLY A 43 4.57 17.11 7.88
N LEU A 44 5.68 16.71 8.48
CA LEU A 44 6.21 15.34 8.37
C LEU A 44 5.28 14.30 9.00
N GLY A 45 4.71 14.60 10.17
CA GLY A 45 3.71 13.75 10.81
C GLY A 45 2.48 13.53 9.92
N LEU A 46 1.98 14.60 9.29
CA LEU A 46 0.89 14.52 8.33
C LEU A 46 1.28 13.71 7.08
N LEU A 47 2.50 13.89 6.57
CA LEU A 47 3.00 13.14 5.42
C LEU A 47 3.09 11.64 5.71
N LEU A 48 3.52 11.28 6.92
CA LEU A 48 3.57 9.89 7.40
C LEU A 48 2.15 9.28 7.45
N VAL A 49 1.20 9.99 8.06
CA VAL A 49 -0.19 9.54 8.17
C VAL A 49 -0.87 9.46 6.80
N ALA A 50 -0.62 10.42 5.92
CA ALA A 50 -1.11 10.39 4.54
C ALA A 50 -0.55 9.21 3.76
N GLY A 51 0.75 8.91 3.90
CA GLY A 51 1.37 7.73 3.30
C GLY A 51 0.75 6.43 3.79
N LEU A 52 0.50 6.31 5.10
CA LEU A 52 -0.19 5.17 5.69
C LEU A 52 -1.61 5.03 5.12
N PHE A 53 -2.34 6.13 5.04
CA PHE A 53 -3.69 6.14 4.50
C PHE A 53 -3.75 5.65 3.05
N LEU A 54 -2.85 6.14 2.19
CA LEU A 54 -2.75 5.69 0.80
C LEU A 54 -2.44 4.19 0.70
N MET A 55 -1.51 3.69 1.52
CA MET A 55 -1.17 2.27 1.56
C MET A 55 -2.37 1.42 2.00
N VAL A 56 -3.05 1.81 3.09
CA VAL A 56 -4.21 1.08 3.62
C VAL A 56 -5.36 1.09 2.62
N LEU A 57 -5.63 2.21 1.95
CA LEU A 57 -6.65 2.27 0.91
C LEU A 57 -6.33 1.35 -0.26
N ALA A 58 -5.08 1.33 -0.73
CA ALA A 58 -4.67 0.47 -1.83
C ALA A 58 -4.85 -1.02 -1.48
N ILE A 59 -4.38 -1.43 -0.30
CA ILE A 59 -4.52 -2.81 0.19
C ILE A 59 -6.00 -3.16 0.43
N GLY A 60 -6.75 -2.27 1.08
CA GLY A 60 -8.16 -2.48 1.41
C GLY A 60 -9.03 -2.62 0.15
N PHE A 61 -8.81 -1.77 -0.85
CA PHE A 61 -9.49 -1.89 -2.14
C PHE A 61 -9.16 -3.22 -2.83
N TRP A 62 -7.88 -3.60 -2.84
CA TRP A 62 -7.45 -4.86 -3.43
C TRP A 62 -8.11 -6.06 -2.75
N LEU A 63 -8.08 -6.11 -1.41
CA LEU A 63 -8.70 -7.18 -0.62
C LEU A 63 -10.20 -7.25 -0.85
N GLY A 64 -10.89 -6.11 -0.84
CA GLY A 64 -12.35 -6.05 -1.03
C GLY A 64 -12.82 -6.47 -2.41
N TRP A 65 -12.02 -6.20 -3.44
CA TRP A 65 -12.35 -6.52 -4.83
C TRP A 65 -11.88 -7.90 -5.27
N VAL A 66 -10.59 -8.20 -5.11
CA VAL A 66 -10.00 -9.47 -5.54
C VAL A 66 -10.44 -10.61 -4.64
N ARG A 67 -10.69 -10.31 -3.35
CA ARG A 67 -11.15 -11.28 -2.35
C ARG A 67 -10.38 -12.60 -2.43
N PRO A 68 -9.03 -12.56 -2.31
CA PRO A 68 -8.20 -13.76 -2.46
C PRO A 68 -8.62 -14.88 -1.49
N PHE A 69 -9.26 -14.50 -0.39
CA PHE A 69 -9.73 -15.40 0.64
C PHE A 69 -10.95 -16.26 0.27
N GLN A 70 -11.66 -15.97 -0.82
CA GLN A 70 -12.81 -16.79 -1.23
C GLN A 70 -12.41 -18.15 -1.81
N ARG A 71 -11.16 -18.33 -2.23
CA ARG A 71 -10.66 -19.59 -2.82
C ARG A 71 -9.88 -20.46 -1.84
N PHE A 72 -9.85 -20.12 -0.55
CA PHE A 72 -9.16 -20.93 0.45
C PHE A 72 -9.82 -22.30 0.67
N ASP A 73 -11.11 -22.45 0.37
CA ASP A 73 -11.84 -23.72 0.52
C ASP A 73 -11.42 -24.78 -0.53
N ASP A 74 -11.02 -24.34 -1.72
CA ASP A 74 -10.53 -25.19 -2.81
C ASP A 74 -9.06 -25.60 -2.64
N ILE A 75 -8.43 -25.40 -1.47
CA ILE A 75 -7.03 -25.78 -1.23
C ILE A 75 -6.79 -27.30 -1.39
N ASN A 76 -7.83 -28.10 -1.19
CA ASN A 76 -7.79 -29.55 -1.35
C ASN A 76 -8.08 -30.02 -2.79
N ILE A 77 -8.46 -29.10 -3.69
CA ILE A 77 -8.65 -29.40 -5.10
C ILE A 77 -7.33 -29.06 -5.81
N PRO A 78 -6.68 -30.03 -6.49
CA PRO A 78 -5.48 -29.72 -7.26
C PRO A 78 -5.84 -28.66 -8.30
N ALA A 79 -5.09 -27.55 -8.31
CA ALA A 79 -5.25 -26.52 -9.33
C ALA A 79 -5.17 -27.17 -10.71
N GLU A 80 -6.12 -26.86 -11.60
CA GLU A 80 -6.05 -27.33 -12.99
C GLU A 80 -4.65 -27.01 -13.52
N ALA A 81 -3.91 -28.05 -13.89
CA ALA A 81 -2.56 -27.88 -14.36
C ALA A 81 -2.62 -26.99 -15.61
N GLU A 82 -2.09 -25.77 -15.53
CA GLU A 82 -1.83 -24.94 -16.71
C GLU A 82 -0.76 -25.66 -17.56
N HIS A 83 -1.20 -26.61 -18.39
CA HIS A 83 -0.40 -27.28 -19.41
C HIS A 83 -1.15 -27.23 -20.74
N HIS A 84 -1.03 -26.10 -21.42
CA HIS A 84 -1.20 -25.98 -22.86
C HIS A 84 -0.21 -24.96 -23.41
#